data_AF-A0A3N0FFD5-F1
#
_entry.id   AF-A0A3N0FFD5-F1
#
_cell.length_a   1.000
_cell.length_b   1.000
_cell.length_c   1.000
_cell.angle_alpha   90.00
_cell.angle_beta   90.00
_cell.angle_gamma   90.00
#
_symmetry.space_group_name_H-M   'P 1'
#
loop_
_entity.id
_entity.type
_entity.pdbx_description
1 polymer ?
#
loop_
_entity_poly.entity_id
_entity_poly.type
_entity_poly.pdbx_seq_one_letter_code
_entity_poly.pdbx_strand_id
1 'polypeptide(L)'
;ARAKKPVLYVGGGVGMAQAVPALRSFIETARIPAVATLKGLGAVEKDYPYYLGMIGMHGTRAANLLVQECDLLIAVGARFDDRVTGKLSAFAPHANVIHMDIDPAELNKLR
;
A
#
# COMPACT_ATOMS: atom_id res chain seq x y z
N ALA A 1 3.45 11.95 -17.10
CA ALA A 1 3.55 11.00 -15.98
C ALA A 1 4.93 10.32 -16.00
N ARG A 2 5.62 10.17 -14.85
CA ARG A 2 6.97 9.56 -14.77
C ARG A 2 6.97 8.11 -14.29
N ALA A 3 6.10 7.72 -13.36
CA ALA A 3 6.04 6.36 -12.82
C ALA A 3 5.57 5.35 -13.88
N LYS A 4 6.17 4.16 -13.88
CA LYS A 4 5.91 3.04 -14.80
C LYS A 4 5.38 1.80 -14.09
N LYS A 5 5.68 1.63 -12.80
CA LYS A 5 5.24 0.51 -11.95
C LYS A 5 4.68 1.03 -10.61
N PRO A 6 3.60 1.84 -10.62
CA PRO A 6 2.98 2.30 -9.39
C PRO A 6 2.26 1.16 -8.67
N VAL A 7 2.31 1.18 -7.33
CA VAL A 7 1.62 0.22 -6.47
C VAL A 7 0.92 0.95 -5.33
N LEU A 8 -0.34 0.62 -5.10
CA LEU A 8 -1.11 1.10 -3.96
C LEU A 8 -0.89 0.19 -2.76
N TYR A 9 -0.47 0.77 -1.64
CA TYR A 9 -0.21 0.10 -0.38
C TYR A 9 -1.22 0.58 0.67
N VAL A 10 -2.22 -0.26 0.95
CA VAL A 10 -3.38 0.14 1.74
C VAL A 10 -3.25 -0.33 3.20
N GLY A 11 -3.30 0.63 4.12
CA GLY A 11 -3.23 0.40 5.56
C GLY A 11 -4.57 0.43 6.26
N GLY A 12 -4.57 0.13 7.56
CA GLY A 12 -5.78 0.18 8.38
C GLY A 12 -6.32 1.59 8.64
N GLY A 13 -5.50 2.62 8.46
CA GLY A 13 -5.90 4.02 8.59
C GLY A 13 -7.04 4.41 7.64
N VAL A 14 -7.14 3.76 6.47
CA VAL A 14 -8.27 3.98 5.55
C VAL A 14 -9.60 3.63 6.19
N GLY A 15 -9.68 2.48 6.86
CA GLY A 15 -10.89 2.06 7.57
C GLY A 15 -11.19 2.98 8.76
N MET A 16 -10.17 3.31 9.54
CA MET A 16 -10.28 4.19 10.71
C MET A 16 -10.76 5.60 10.34
N ALA A 17 -10.34 6.12 9.19
CA ALA A 17 -10.75 7.42 8.67
C ALA A 17 -12.07 7.40 7.89
N GLN A 18 -12.79 6.26 7.85
CA GLN A 18 -14.01 6.08 7.05
C GLN A 18 -13.81 6.38 5.54
N ALA A 19 -12.59 6.20 5.03
CA ALA A 19 -12.19 6.59 3.68
C ALA A 19 -12.31 5.45 2.64
N VAL A 20 -12.90 4.30 3.01
CA VAL A 20 -13.06 3.15 2.12
C VAL A 20 -13.81 3.49 0.81
N PRO A 21 -14.92 4.26 0.81
CA PRO A 21 -15.60 4.64 -0.44
C PRO A 21 -14.70 5.49 -1.35
N ALA A 22 -13.94 6.43 -0.78
CA ALA A 22 -13.00 7.27 -1.54
C ALA A 22 -11.86 6.44 -2.13
N LEU A 23 -11.29 5.51 -1.37
CA LEU A 23 -10.28 4.56 -1.84
C LEU A 23 -10.81 3.76 -3.03
N ARG A 24 -12.02 3.21 -2.94
CA ARG A 24 -12.61 2.39 -4.00
C ARG A 24 -12.86 3.19 -5.28
N SER A 25 -13.44 4.38 -5.16
CA SER A 25 -13.62 5.29 -6.30
C SER A 25 -12.28 5.67 -6.97
N PHE A 26 -11.25 5.92 -6.17
CA PHE A 26 -9.91 6.18 -6.68
C PHE A 26 -9.34 4.97 -7.43
N ILE A 27 -9.45 3.77 -6.86
CA ILE A 27 -8.93 2.53 -7.46
C ILE A 27 -9.64 2.20 -8.78
N GLU A 28 -10.96 2.37 -8.86
CA GLU A 28 -11.75 2.14 -10.09
C GLU A 28 -11.29 3.03 -11.25
N THR A 29 -10.92 4.28 -10.93
CA THR A 29 -10.46 5.27 -11.90
C THR A 29 -8.99 5.04 -12.26
N ALA A 30 -8.13 4.84 -11.27
CA ALA A 30 -6.69 4.77 -11.45
C ALA A 30 -6.23 3.45 -12.08
N ARG A 31 -6.94 2.34 -11.79
CA ARG A 31 -6.61 0.98 -12.28
C ARG A 31 -5.14 0.59 -12.03
N ILE A 32 -4.67 0.85 -10.81
CA ILE A 32 -3.29 0.57 -10.37
C ILE A 32 -3.26 -0.72 -9.52
N PRO A 33 -2.21 -1.57 -9.63
CA PRO A 33 -2.01 -2.71 -8.74
C PRO A 33 -2.08 -2.34 -7.26
N ALA A 34 -2.78 -3.14 -6.46
CA ALA A 34 -3.00 -2.86 -5.04
C ALA A 34 -2.62 -4.05 -4.14
N VAL A 35 -2.12 -3.72 -2.97
CA VAL A 35 -1.89 -4.63 -1.85
C VAL A 35 -2.45 -4.02 -0.57
N ALA A 36 -2.79 -4.86 0.41
CA ALA A 36 -3.25 -4.39 1.70
C ALA A 36 -2.41 -4.97 2.84
N THR A 37 -2.15 -4.17 3.88
CA THR A 37 -1.64 -4.70 5.14
C THR A 37 -2.71 -5.57 5.82
N LEU A 38 -2.33 -6.36 6.82
CA LEU A 38 -3.30 -7.12 7.63
C LEU A 38 -4.45 -6.24 8.15
N LYS A 39 -4.13 -5.01 8.60
CA LYS A 39 -5.12 -4.05 9.10
C LYS A 39 -5.93 -3.37 7.99
N GLY A 40 -5.44 -3.38 6.75
CA GLY A 40 -6.11 -2.82 5.58
C GLY A 40 -7.03 -3.81 4.84
N LEU A 41 -7.06 -5.08 5.26
CA LEU A 41 -7.94 -6.08 4.65
C LEU A 41 -9.41 -5.64 4.69
N GLY A 42 -10.10 -5.80 3.56
CA GLY A 42 -11.48 -5.36 3.36
C GLY A 42 -11.63 -3.94 2.79
N ALA A 43 -10.58 -3.12 2.81
CA ALA A 43 -10.61 -1.79 2.20
C ALA A 43 -10.64 -1.86 0.67
N VAL A 44 -9.79 -2.72 0.08
CA VAL A 44 -9.83 -3.07 -1.34
C VAL A 44 -10.85 -4.18 -1.56
N GLU A 45 -11.72 -4.01 -2.57
CA GLU A 45 -12.70 -5.03 -2.94
C GLU A 45 -12.02 -6.32 -3.43
N LYS A 46 -12.58 -7.47 -3.07
CA LYS A 46 -11.97 -8.79 -3.35
C LYS A 46 -11.88 -9.11 -4.84
N ASP A 47 -12.79 -8.55 -5.63
CA ASP A 47 -12.96 -8.77 -7.06
C ASP A 47 -12.26 -7.70 -7.91
N TYR A 48 -11.55 -6.75 -7.27
CA TYR A 48 -10.69 -5.82 -7.98
C TYR A 48 -9.59 -6.59 -8.73
N PRO A 49 -9.54 -6.53 -10.08
CA PRO A 49 -8.71 -7.44 -10.89
C PRO A 49 -7.20 -7.25 -10.69
N TYR A 50 -6.78 -6.12 -10.09
CA TYR A 50 -5.38 -5.82 -9.83
C TYR A 50 -5.02 -5.92 -8.33
N TYR A 51 -5.87 -6.54 -7.52
CA TYR A 51 -5.59 -6.79 -6.11
C TYR A 51 -4.75 -8.07 -5.93
N LEU A 52 -3.57 -7.96 -5.34
CA LEU A 52 -2.69 -9.12 -5.06
C LEU A 52 -2.78 -9.64 -3.62
N GLY A 53 -3.72 -9.11 -2.84
CA GLY A 53 -3.98 -9.55 -1.48
C GLY A 53 -3.07 -8.91 -0.44
N MET A 54 -2.85 -9.66 0.64
CA MET A 54 -2.11 -9.18 1.81
C MET A 54 -0.61 -9.11 1.52
N ILE A 55 0.06 -8.04 1.94
CA ILE A 55 1.52 -7.90 1.95
C ILE A 55 2.10 -8.15 3.35
N GLY A 56 3.33 -8.66 3.42
CA GLY A 56 4.10 -8.83 4.67
C GLY A 56 4.58 -10.27 4.89
N MET A 57 5.02 -10.57 6.12
CA MET A 57 5.62 -11.86 6.51
C MET A 57 4.74 -13.09 6.21
N HIS A 58 3.42 -12.93 6.31
CA HIS A 58 2.43 -13.96 5.97
C HIS A 58 1.58 -13.56 4.76
N GLY A 59 2.02 -12.55 4.01
CA GLY A 59 1.37 -12.07 2.80
C GLY A 59 1.58 -13.01 1.62
N THR A 60 0.93 -12.68 0.50
CA THR A 60 1.12 -13.45 -0.73
C THR A 60 2.51 -13.16 -1.31
N ARG A 61 3.12 -14.17 -1.94
CA ARG A 61 4.37 -14.00 -2.67
C ARG A 61 4.24 -12.93 -3.77
N ALA A 62 3.08 -12.90 -4.43
CA ALA A 62 2.79 -11.94 -5.49
C ALA A 62 2.77 -10.49 -4.97
N ALA A 63 2.11 -10.23 -3.82
CA ALA A 63 2.09 -8.90 -3.20
C ALA A 63 3.50 -8.44 -2.78
N ASN A 64 4.28 -9.33 -2.17
CA ASN A 64 5.65 -9.02 -1.76
C ASN A 64 6.55 -8.70 -2.97
N LEU A 65 6.50 -9.50 -4.04
CA LEU A 65 7.28 -9.23 -5.26
C LEU A 65 6.85 -7.94 -5.96
N LEU A 66 5.54 -7.69 -6.04
CA LEU A 66 5.00 -6.47 -6.66
C LEU A 66 5.56 -5.21 -6.00
N VAL A 67 5.59 -5.16 -4.66
CA VAL A 67 6.11 -4.00 -3.93
C VAL A 67 7.64 -3.90 -4.01
N GLN A 68 8.35 -5.02 -4.08
CA GLN A 68 9.80 -5.01 -4.28
C GLN A 68 10.20 -4.41 -5.65
N GLU A 69 9.41 -4.67 -6.68
CA GLU A 69 9.66 -4.26 -8.06
C GLU A 69 9.09 -2.89 -8.44
N CYS A 70 8.36 -2.23 -7.54
CA CYS A 70 7.67 -0.97 -7.83
C CYS A 70 8.63 0.24 -7.89
N ASP A 71 8.31 1.21 -8.75
CA ASP A 71 9.04 2.48 -8.87
C ASP A 71 8.33 3.66 -8.17
N LEU A 72 7.08 3.42 -7.74
CA LEU A 72 6.29 4.32 -6.93
C LEU A 72 5.41 3.50 -5.98
N LEU A 73 5.59 3.72 -4.68
CA LEU A 73 4.75 3.15 -3.63
C LEU A 73 3.83 4.25 -3.08
N ILE A 74 2.53 4.05 -3.23
CA ILE A 74 1.50 4.98 -2.76
C ILE A 74 0.92 4.40 -1.47
N ALA A 75 1.45 4.82 -0.32
CA ALA A 75 1.01 4.39 1.00
C ALA A 75 -0.20 5.22 1.44
N VAL A 76 -1.33 4.55 1.70
CA VAL A 76 -2.59 5.18 2.11
C VAL A 76 -3.00 4.68 3.49
N GLY A 77 -2.94 5.56 4.50
CA GLY A 77 -3.29 5.27 5.89
C GLY A 77 -2.51 4.08 6.46
N ALA A 78 -1.23 3.97 6.11
CA ALA A 78 -0.43 2.78 6.33
C ALA A 78 0.89 3.10 6.99
N ARG A 79 1.17 2.41 8.10
CA ARG A 79 2.45 2.49 8.78
C ARG A 79 3.42 1.47 8.21
N PHE A 80 4.69 1.85 8.10
CA PHE A 80 5.79 0.95 7.72
C PHE A 80 6.24 0.10 8.92
N ASP A 81 5.36 -0.77 9.38
CA ASP A 81 5.60 -1.69 10.50
C ASP A 81 6.58 -2.80 10.10
N ASP A 82 7.41 -3.23 11.05
CA ASP A 82 8.46 -4.24 10.84
C ASP A 82 7.91 -5.59 10.38
N ARG A 83 6.67 -5.94 10.73
CA ARG A 83 5.99 -7.16 10.28
C ARG A 83 5.62 -7.14 8.80
N VAL A 84 5.58 -5.95 8.19
CA VAL A 84 5.33 -5.78 6.76
C VAL A 84 6.64 -5.55 6.01
N THR A 85 7.51 -4.69 6.54
CA THR A 85 8.73 -4.30 5.84
C THR A 85 9.88 -5.28 6.03
N GLY A 86 9.88 -6.07 7.11
CA GLY A 86 11.06 -6.81 7.56
C GLY A 86 12.22 -5.84 7.78
N LYS A 87 13.23 -5.89 6.91
CA LYS A 87 14.29 -4.89 6.86
C LYS A 87 13.83 -3.68 6.04
N LEU A 88 13.47 -2.59 6.72
CA LEU A 88 12.97 -1.35 6.11
C LEU A 88 13.85 -0.82 4.96
N SER A 89 15.17 -0.86 5.11
CA SER A 89 16.11 -0.40 4.07
C SER A 89 16.09 -1.24 2.78
N ALA A 90 15.52 -2.45 2.83
CA ALA A 90 15.36 -3.35 1.70
C ALA A 90 13.90 -3.46 1.23
N PHE A 91 13.00 -2.66 1.80
CA PHE A 91 11.60 -2.64 1.41
C PHE A 91 11.38 -1.63 0.27
N ALA A 92 10.74 -2.06 -0.82
CA ALA A 92 10.49 -1.23 -2.01
C ALA A 92 11.73 -0.40 -2.44
N PRO A 93 12.88 -1.05 -2.73
CA PRO A 93 14.18 -0.39 -2.86
C PRO A 93 14.26 0.59 -4.03
N HIS A 94 13.39 0.44 -5.03
CA HIS A 94 13.37 1.26 -6.24
C HIS A 94 12.29 2.34 -6.21
N ALA A 95 11.48 2.39 -5.15
CA ALA A 95 10.28 3.20 -5.11
C ALA A 95 10.52 4.61 -4.55
N ASN A 96 10.01 5.61 -5.27
CA ASN A 96 9.61 6.85 -4.62
C ASN A 96 8.37 6.57 -3.77
N VAL A 97 8.19 7.29 -2.66
CA VAL A 97 7.06 7.07 -1.75
C VAL A 97 6.17 8.30 -1.70
N ILE A 98 4.88 8.08 -1.92
CA ILE A 98 3.83 9.02 -1.55
C ILE A 98 3.18 8.45 -0.30
N HIS A 99 3.31 9.15 0.82
CA HIS A 99 2.73 8.74 2.10
C HIS A 99 1.57 9.67 2.46
N MET A 100 0.36 9.13 2.46
CA MET A 100 -0.86 9.81 2.89
C MET A 100 -1.31 9.22 4.21
N ASP A 101 -1.19 9.99 5.28
CA ASP A 101 -1.71 9.63 6.60
C ASP A 101 -2.39 10.85 7.24
N ILE A 102 -3.38 10.58 8.09
CA ILE A 102 -4.07 11.60 8.88
C ILE A 102 -3.24 12.02 10.09
N ASP A 103 -2.39 11.11 10.58
CA ASP A 103 -1.47 11.37 11.68
C ASP A 103 -0.17 11.97 11.12
N PRO A 104 0.11 13.27 11.37
CA PRO A 104 1.34 13.90 10.89
C PRO A 104 2.60 13.25 11.49
N ALA A 105 2.51 12.54 12.63
CA ALA A 105 3.63 11.86 13.24
C ALA A 105 4.11 10.63 12.44
N GLU A 106 3.30 10.11 11.52
CA GLU A 106 3.68 8.99 10.65
C GLU A 106 4.41 9.45 9.37
N LEU A 107 4.31 10.74 9.02
CA LEU A 107 4.99 11.31 7.84
C LEU A 107 6.49 11.49 8.12
N ASN A 108 7.36 11.00 7.23
CA ASN A 108 8.82 11.02 7.35
C ASN A 108 9.42 10.29 8.57
N LYS A 109 8.61 9.53 9.32
CA LYS A 109 9.07 8.80 10.51
C LYS A 109 10.07 7.69 10.18
N LEU A 110 9.77 6.94 9.13
CA LEU A 110 10.54 5.77 8.68
C LEU A 110 10.89 5.85 7.19
N ARG A 111 10.07 6.54 6.38
CA ARG A 111 10.31 6.82 4.96
C ARG A 111 9.47 8.00 4.49
#